data_AF-G4ZLT6-F1
#
_entry.id   AF-G4ZLT6-F1
#
_cell.length_a   1.000
_cell.length_b   1.000
_cell.length_c   1.000
_cell.angle_alpha   90.00
_cell.angle_beta   90.00
_cell.angle_gamma   90.00
#
_symmetry.space_group_name_H-M   'P 1'
#
loop_
_entity.id
_entity.type
_entity.pdbx_description
1 polymer ?
#
loop_
_entity_poly.entity_id
_entity_poly.type
_entity_poly.pdbx_seq_one_letter_code
_entity_poly.pdbx_strand_id
1 'polypeptide(L)'
;LPVIAGTAMEKTASGWFLFWASRTPVEEQTWGQFTHDALAHFEASNYEEVLRQKLRQFCQTGDIEEYNGKYPSLIFRIENMIEVDQVRYYCDGLKRTTQVYVKLQNATT
;
A
#
# COMPACT_ATOMS: atom_id res chain seq x y z
N LEU A 1 6.29 -22.29 9.42
CA LEU A 1 5.75 -20.91 9.46
C LEU A 1 4.45 -20.76 8.64
N PRO A 2 4.32 -21.29 7.40
CA PRO A 2 3.07 -21.20 6.64
C PRO A 2 1.84 -21.78 7.36
N VAL A 3 2.03 -22.88 8.10
CA VAL A 3 0.98 -23.51 8.93
C VAL A 3 0.38 -22.53 9.95
N ILE A 4 1.19 -21.65 10.55
CA ILE A 4 0.71 -20.66 11.52
C ILE A 4 -0.15 -19.62 10.79
N ALA A 5 0.30 -19.11 9.63
CA ALA A 5 -0.49 -18.20 8.82
C ALA A 5 -1.82 -18.82 8.37
N GLY A 6 -1.84 -20.11 8.01
CA GLY A 6 -3.05 -20.86 7.69
C GLY A 6 -4.09 -20.86 8.80
N THR A 7 -3.68 -20.87 10.08
CA THR A 7 -4.62 -20.80 11.21
C THR A 7 -5.29 -19.43 11.37
N ALA A 8 -4.68 -18.36 10.83
CA ALA A 8 -5.25 -17.02 10.84
C ALA A 8 -6.09 -16.71 9.58
N MET A 9 -6.08 -17.59 8.58
CA MET A 9 -6.88 -17.41 7.37
C MET A 9 -8.31 -17.86 7.60
N GLU A 10 -9.27 -16.99 7.29
CA GLU A 10 -10.70 -17.25 7.47
C GLU A 10 -11.44 -17.32 6.14
N LYS A 11 -12.62 -17.95 6.14
CA LYS A 11 -13.56 -18.00 5.02
C LYS A 11 -12.88 -18.53 3.74
N THR A 12 -13.01 -17.82 2.63
CA THR A 12 -12.45 -18.24 1.34
C THR A 12 -10.93 -18.31 1.35
N ALA A 13 -10.24 -17.56 2.22
CA ALA A 13 -8.79 -17.59 2.31
C ALA A 13 -8.26 -18.90 2.89
N SER A 14 -9.00 -19.56 3.81
CA SER A 14 -8.59 -20.86 4.34
C SER A 14 -8.68 -21.96 3.29
N GLY A 15 -9.71 -21.92 2.43
CA GLY A 15 -9.86 -22.82 1.30
C GLY A 15 -8.70 -22.70 0.31
N TRP A 16 -8.28 -21.48 0.00
CA TRP A 16 -7.08 -21.24 -0.82
C TRP A 16 -5.82 -21.80 -0.16
N PHE A 17 -5.61 -21.58 1.14
CA PHE A 17 -4.44 -22.12 1.86
C PHE A 17 -4.37 -23.65 1.81
N LEU A 18 -5.50 -24.34 2.06
CA LEU A 18 -5.56 -25.80 2.00
C LEU A 18 -5.26 -26.31 0.59
N PHE A 19 -5.80 -25.63 -0.43
CA PHE A 19 -5.49 -25.95 -1.82
C PHE A 19 -3.99 -25.75 -2.12
N TRP A 20 -3.43 -24.61 -1.73
CA TRP A 20 -2.00 -24.32 -1.87
C TRP A 20 -1.13 -25.38 -1.18
N ALA A 21 -1.42 -25.73 0.08
CA ALA A 21 -0.67 -26.74 0.82
C ALA A 21 -0.79 -28.15 0.20
N SER A 22 -1.91 -28.45 -0.46
CA SER A 22 -2.11 -29.74 -1.14
C SER A 22 -1.36 -29.89 -2.46
N ARG A 23 -1.11 -28.78 -3.18
CA ARG A 23 -0.46 -28.78 -4.50
C ARG A 23 1.05 -28.51 -4.42
N THR A 24 1.51 -27.89 -3.35
CA THR A 24 2.91 -27.51 -3.16
C THR A 24 3.67 -28.63 -2.45
N PRO A 25 4.76 -29.16 -3.04
CA PRO A 25 5.60 -30.17 -2.40
C PRO A 25 6.08 -29.73 -1.02
N VAL A 26 6.21 -30.65 -0.07
CA VAL A 26 6.58 -30.34 1.33
C VAL A 26 7.90 -29.57 1.42
N GLU A 27 8.85 -29.88 0.54
CA GLU A 27 10.16 -29.20 0.44
C GLU A 27 10.04 -27.72 0.00
N GLU A 28 8.99 -27.38 -0.75
CA GLU A 28 8.70 -26.04 -1.25
C GLU A 28 7.73 -25.26 -0.36
N GLN A 29 7.15 -25.89 0.69
CA GLN A 29 6.28 -25.23 1.67
C GLN A 29 7.06 -24.32 2.66
N THR A 30 7.93 -23.49 2.10
CA THR A 30 8.70 -22.48 2.82
C THR A 30 7.86 -21.22 3.01
N TRP A 31 8.29 -20.36 3.95
CA TRP A 31 7.63 -19.07 4.16
C TRP A 31 7.70 -18.18 2.90
N GLY A 32 8.86 -18.14 2.22
CA GLY A 32 9.05 -17.33 1.02
C GLY A 32 8.10 -17.71 -0.10
N GLN A 33 7.98 -19.01 -0.41
CA GLN A 33 7.08 -19.50 -1.45
C GLN A 33 5.61 -19.22 -1.10
N PHE A 34 5.23 -19.44 0.16
CA PHE A 34 3.89 -19.12 0.64
C PHE A 34 3.57 -17.63 0.46
N THR A 35 4.45 -16.73 0.88
CA THR A 35 4.22 -15.29 0.74
C THR A 35 4.15 -14.85 -0.71
N HIS A 36 5.01 -15.40 -1.57
CA HIS A 36 4.98 -15.12 -3.00
C HIS A 36 3.64 -15.54 -3.63
N ASP A 37 3.20 -16.77 -3.38
CA ASP A 37 1.96 -17.30 -3.94
C ASP A 37 0.72 -16.63 -3.36
N ALA A 38 0.75 -16.26 -2.07
CA ALA A 38 -0.32 -15.52 -1.43
C ALA A 38 -0.48 -14.13 -2.04
N LEU A 39 0.63 -13.41 -2.24
CA LEU A 39 0.62 -12.12 -2.93
C LEU A 39 0.11 -12.29 -4.36
N ALA A 40 0.66 -13.23 -5.14
CA ALA A 40 0.22 -13.46 -6.51
C ALA A 40 -1.28 -13.84 -6.65
N HIS A 41 -1.88 -14.47 -5.63
CA HIS A 41 -3.28 -14.86 -5.66
C HIS A 41 -4.25 -13.77 -5.17
N PHE A 42 -3.89 -13.03 -4.12
CA PHE A 42 -4.77 -12.04 -3.49
C PHE A 42 -4.51 -10.61 -3.93
N GLU A 43 -3.31 -10.32 -4.41
CA GLU A 43 -2.98 -9.05 -5.01
C GLU A 43 -3.61 -8.99 -6.41
N ALA A 44 -4.50 -8.03 -6.61
CA ALA A 44 -5.10 -7.85 -7.93
C ALA A 44 -3.99 -7.49 -8.93
N SER A 45 -4.08 -7.99 -10.17
CA SER A 45 -3.11 -7.67 -11.23
C SER A 45 -2.99 -6.18 -11.53
N ASN A 46 -3.97 -5.37 -11.09
CA ASN A 46 -3.99 -3.92 -11.17
C ASN A 46 -3.75 -3.22 -9.83
N TYR A 47 -3.21 -3.90 -8.81
CA TYR A 47 -3.04 -3.34 -7.46
C TYR A 47 -2.23 -2.05 -7.46
N GLU A 48 -1.10 -2.02 -8.15
CA GLU A 48 -0.28 -0.80 -8.27
C GLU A 48 -1.06 0.33 -8.98
N GLU A 49 -1.79 0.02 -10.05
CA GLU A 49 -2.58 1.02 -10.78
C GLU A 49 -3.71 1.57 -9.90
N VAL A 50 -4.36 0.72 -9.10
CA VAL A 50 -5.38 1.14 -8.12
C VAL A 50 -4.76 2.05 -7.06
N LEU A 51 -3.56 1.74 -6.57
CA LEU A 51 -2.85 2.61 -5.61
C LEU A 51 -2.49 3.96 -6.22
N ARG A 52 -1.96 3.97 -7.46
CA ARG A 52 -1.65 5.21 -8.19
C ARG A 52 -2.90 6.03 -8.46
N GLN A 53 -4.02 5.39 -8.81
CA GLN A 53 -5.30 6.06 -8.99
C GLN A 53 -5.80 6.67 -7.67
N LYS A 54 -5.72 5.92 -6.57
CA LYS A 54 -6.05 6.44 -5.23
C LYS A 54 -5.18 7.63 -4.85
N LEU A 55 -3.87 7.57 -5.10
CA LEU A 55 -2.95 8.66 -4.83
C LEU A 55 -3.31 9.91 -5.65
N ARG A 56 -3.61 9.77 -6.94
CA ARG A 56 -4.03 10.89 -7.80
C ARG A 56 -5.33 11.56 -7.34
N GLN A 57 -6.22 10.79 -6.71
CA GLN A 57 -7.50 11.28 -6.18
C GLN A 57 -7.41 11.71 -4.72
N PHE A 58 -6.27 11.47 -4.06
CA PHE A 58 -6.08 11.73 -2.65
C PHE A 58 -5.79 13.21 -2.44
N CYS A 59 -6.78 13.93 -1.94
CA CYS A 59 -6.67 15.34 -1.61
C CYS A 59 -7.04 15.57 -0.13
N GLN A 60 -6.46 16.59 0.47
CA GLN A 60 -6.81 17.06 1.79
C GLN A 60 -8.26 17.60 1.78
N THR A 61 -9.19 16.85 2.36
CA THR A 61 -10.59 17.25 2.52
C THR A 61 -10.87 17.79 3.93
N GLY A 62 -10.20 17.24 4.94
CA GLY A 62 -10.34 17.59 6.35
C GLY A 62 -9.15 18.38 6.89
N ASP A 63 -8.71 17.98 8.08
CA ASP A 63 -7.55 18.55 8.75
C ASP A 63 -6.22 18.07 8.14
N ILE A 64 -5.16 18.85 8.35
CA ILE A 64 -3.82 18.52 7.85
C ILE A 64 -3.22 17.31 8.57
N GLU A 65 -3.50 17.08 9.84
CA GLU A 65 -2.97 15.93 10.59
C GLU A 65 -3.58 14.62 10.06
N GLU A 66 -4.88 14.62 9.74
CA GLU A 66 -5.56 13.48 9.14
C GLU A 66 -4.97 13.15 7.75
N TYR A 67 -4.68 14.19 6.95
CA TYR A 67 -4.00 14.03 5.67
C TYR A 67 -2.59 13.44 5.85
N ASN A 68 -1.82 13.95 6.82
CA ASN A 68 -0.47 13.48 7.14
C ASN A 68 -0.43 12.06 7.69
N GLY A 69 -1.49 11.62 8.38
CA GLY A 69 -1.60 10.22 8.84
C GLY A 69 -1.93 9.26 7.69
N LYS A 70 -2.75 9.69 6.73
CA LYS A 70 -3.21 8.85 5.62
C LYS A 70 -2.23 8.81 4.45
N TYR A 71 -1.56 9.91 4.15
CA TYR A 71 -0.65 10.00 3.00
C TYR A 71 0.48 8.95 3.02
N PRO A 72 1.21 8.75 4.15
CA PRO A 72 2.26 7.76 4.23
C PRO A 72 1.74 6.33 4.02
N SER A 73 0.52 6.05 4.48
CA SER A 73 -0.10 4.73 4.33
C SER A 73 -0.37 4.33 2.87
N LEU A 74 -0.48 5.33 1.97
CA LEU A 74 -0.65 5.13 0.53
C LEU A 74 0.69 5.10 -0.19
N ILE A 75 1.60 6.03 0.13
CA ILE A 75 2.87 6.17 -0.59
C ILE A 75 3.84 5.01 -0.34
N PHE A 76 3.90 4.49 0.89
CA PHE A 76 4.80 3.38 1.25
C PHE A 76 4.40 2.04 0.61
N ARG A 77 3.21 1.94 0.03
CA ARG A 77 2.77 0.75 -0.70
C ARG A 77 3.17 0.77 -2.18
N ILE A 78 3.71 1.88 -2.67
CA ILE A 78 4.16 2.03 -4.05
C ILE A 78 5.69 1.89 -4.06
N GLU A 79 6.18 0.72 -4.46
CA GLU A 79 7.60 0.34 -4.28
C GLU A 79 8.59 1.22 -5.06
N ASN A 80 8.19 1.80 -6.20
CA ASN A 80 9.10 2.48 -7.12
C ASN A 80 8.77 3.98 -7.32
N MET A 81 8.31 4.67 -6.27
CA MET A 81 8.06 6.12 -6.33
C MET A 81 9.29 6.91 -5.88
N ILE A 82 9.87 7.73 -6.76
CA ILE A 82 11.00 8.60 -6.40
C ILE A 82 10.57 9.68 -5.41
N GLU A 83 11.47 10.07 -4.50
CA GLU A 83 11.18 11.04 -3.43
C GLU A 83 10.60 12.36 -3.96
N VAL A 84 11.09 12.85 -5.10
CA VAL A 84 10.60 14.07 -5.74
C VAL A 84 9.12 13.95 -6.10
N ASP A 85 8.71 12.80 -6.64
CA ASP A 85 7.30 12.56 -6.97
C ASP A 85 6.46 12.38 -5.70
N GLN A 86 7.02 11.75 -4.65
CA GLN A 86 6.34 11.66 -3.35
C GLN A 86 6.07 13.06 -2.77
N VAL A 87 7.03 13.97 -2.80
CA VAL A 87 6.85 15.34 -2.31
C VAL A 87 5.86 16.10 -3.19
N ARG A 88 5.91 15.89 -4.52
CA ARG A 88 5.00 16.52 -5.46
C ARG A 88 3.54 16.11 -5.22
N TYR A 89 3.25 14.81 -5.15
CA TYR A 89 1.90 14.31 -4.85
C TYR A 89 1.39 14.82 -3.51
N TYR A 90 2.27 14.87 -2.50
CA TYR A 90 1.92 15.42 -1.19
C TYR A 90 1.49 16.87 -1.31
N CYS A 91 2.30 17.72 -1.95
CA CYS A 91 2.01 19.15 -2.12
C CYS A 91 0.77 19.41 -2.97
N ASP A 92 0.62 18.69 -4.09
CA ASP A 92 -0.49 18.84 -5.03
C ASP A 92 -1.83 18.46 -4.38
N GLY A 93 -1.83 17.49 -3.46
CA GLY A 93 -3.02 17.08 -2.71
C GLY A 93 -3.44 18.02 -1.58
N LEU A 94 -2.61 18.99 -1.16
CA LEU A 94 -2.94 19.93 -0.09
C LEU A 94 -4.03 20.92 -0.50
N LYS A 95 -4.81 21.41 0.49
CA LYS A 95 -5.73 22.53 0.27
C LYS A 95 -4.97 23.79 -0.16
N ARG A 96 -5.59 24.61 -1.01
CA ARG A 96 -4.98 25.85 -1.52
C ARG A 96 -4.49 26.78 -0.42
N THR A 97 -5.22 26.90 0.69
CA THR A 97 -4.83 27.70 1.85
C THR A 97 -3.55 27.18 2.51
N THR A 98 -3.45 25.86 2.69
CA THR A 98 -2.27 25.20 3.24
C THR A 98 -1.07 25.29 2.29
N GLN A 99 -1.28 25.13 0.98
CA GLN A 99 -0.24 25.32 -0.03
C GLN A 99 0.35 26.73 0.02
N VAL A 100 -0.48 27.77 0.19
CA VAL A 100 -0.01 29.16 0.30
C VAL A 100 0.83 29.35 1.56
N TYR A 101 0.41 28.78 2.69
CA TYR A 101 1.19 28.84 3.94
C TYR A 101 2.58 28.17 3.79
N VAL A 102 2.62 26.97 3.20
CA VAL A 102 3.89 26.25 2.96
C VAL A 102 4.81 27.04 2.03
N LYS A 103 4.27 27.62 0.95
CA LYS A 103 5.05 28.47 0.03
C LYS A 103 5.57 29.74 0.71
N LEU A 104 4.76 30.36 1.57
CA LEU A 104 5.15 31.56 2.31
C LEU A 104 6.29 31.28 3.28
N GLN A 105 6.21 30.19 4.04
CA GLN A 105 7.27 29.77 4.97
C GLN A 105 8.59 29.48 4.24
N ASN A 106 8.53 28.74 3.13
CA ASN A 106 9.73 28.37 2.36
C ASN A 106 10.37 29.55 1.61
N ALA A 107 9.62 30.62 1.32
CA ALA A 107 10.16 31.83 0.67
C ALA A 107 10.85 32.80 1.63
N THR A 108 10.70 32.59 2.94
CA THR A 108 11.23 33.49 3.99
C THR A 108 12.54 32.97 4.60
N THR A 109 13.07 31.86 4.08
CA THR A 109 14.35 31.25 4.49
C THR A 109 15.37 31.40 3.37
#